data_AF-A0A9D6RE82-F1
#
_entry.id   AF-A0A9D6RE82-F1
#
_cell.length_a   1.000
_cell.length_b   1.000
_cell.length_c   1.000
_cell.angle_alpha   90.00
_cell.angle_beta   90.00
_cell.angle_gamma   90.00
#
_symmetry.space_group_name_H-M   'P 1'
#
loop_
_entity.id
_entity.type
_entity.pdbx_description
1 polymer ?
#
loop_
_entity_poly.entity_id
_entity_poly.type
_entity_poly.pdbx_seq_one_letter_code
_entity_poly.pdbx_strand_id
1 'polypeptide(L)'
;MPWMEKSSAELAKDLGIDHSAVREKVRIIAEIIRVRKGKGMTQGDFGKIAGVSQARIAQIEGGVGGVHTTLDTLLRMLKLLGVEHRITFKRRAA
;
A
#
# COMPACT_ATOMS: atom_id res chain seq x y z
N MET A 1 -12.24 27.77 14.15
CA MET A 1 -10.78 27.86 13.98
C MET A 1 -10.40 27.09 12.71
N PRO A 2 -9.80 27.75 11.69
CA PRO A 2 -9.65 27.22 10.34
C PRO A 2 -8.33 26.47 10.20
N TRP A 3 -8.26 25.26 10.74
CA TRP A 3 -7.03 24.46 10.65
C TRP A 3 -7.10 23.57 9.41
N MET A 4 -6.29 23.93 8.41
CA MET A 4 -5.85 23.15 7.25
C MET A 4 -6.86 22.95 6.11
N GLU A 5 -7.06 24.02 5.34
CA GLU A 5 -7.40 23.97 3.91
C GLU A 5 -6.23 23.51 3.02
N LYS A 6 -5.09 23.09 3.58
CA LYS A 6 -4.04 22.49 2.76
C LYS A 6 -4.47 21.09 2.34
N SER A 7 -4.67 20.91 1.04
CA SER A 7 -4.91 19.59 0.46
C SER A 7 -3.76 18.65 0.85
N SER A 8 -4.05 17.36 1.06
CA SER A 8 -3.04 16.34 1.35
C SER A 8 -1.87 16.34 0.35
N ALA A 9 -2.13 16.80 -0.88
CA ALA A 9 -1.12 17.02 -1.91
C ALA A 9 -0.14 18.18 -1.61
N GLU A 10 -0.61 19.28 -1.00
CA GLU A 10 0.23 20.43 -0.64
C GLU A 10 1.11 20.11 0.57
N LEU A 11 0.54 19.41 1.56
CA LEU A 11 1.30 19.00 2.76
C LEU A 11 2.46 18.07 2.41
N ALA A 12 2.24 17.16 1.46
CA ALA A 12 3.28 16.23 1.00
C ALA A 12 4.40 16.91 0.22
N LYS A 13 4.09 18.00 -0.51
CA LYS A 13 5.08 18.82 -1.21
C LYS A 13 5.98 19.56 -0.22
N ASP A 14 5.39 20.15 0.83
CA ASP A 14 6.14 20.91 1.85
C ASP A 14 7.06 20.02 2.70
N LEU A 15 6.70 18.73 2.89
CA LEU A 15 7.49 17.78 3.69
C LEU A 15 8.61 17.07 2.89
N GLY A 16 8.78 17.37 1.60
CA GLY A 16 9.77 16.70 0.75
C GLY A 16 9.51 15.20 0.56
N ILE A 17 8.28 14.76 0.79
CA ILE A 17 7.87 13.37 0.64
C ILE A 17 7.63 13.12 -0.85
N ASP A 18 8.26 12.09 -1.42
CA ASP A 18 7.94 11.65 -2.79
C ASP A 18 6.50 11.12 -2.84
N HIS A 19 5.58 12.03 -3.12
CA HIS A 19 4.16 11.77 -3.19
C HIS A 19 3.81 10.74 -4.29
N SER A 20 4.68 10.56 -5.30
CA SER A 20 4.46 9.55 -6.32
C SER A 20 4.73 8.14 -5.77
N ALA A 21 5.89 7.92 -5.14
CA ALA A 21 6.20 6.63 -4.51
C ALA A 21 5.18 6.22 -3.44
N VAL A 22 4.71 7.17 -2.63
CA VAL A 22 3.66 6.93 -1.61
C VAL A 22 2.34 6.53 -2.27
N ARG A 23 1.91 7.26 -3.31
CA ARG A 23 0.68 6.97 -4.05
C ARG A 23 0.71 5.57 -4.68
N GLU A 24 1.86 5.17 -5.19
CA GLU A 24 2.03 3.88 -5.86
C GLU A 24 1.89 2.73 -4.86
N LYS A 25 2.50 2.83 -3.67
CA LYS A 25 2.32 1.86 -2.59
C LYS A 25 0.87 1.77 -2.13
N VAL A 26 0.18 2.91 -1.99
CA VAL A 26 -1.24 2.95 -1.59
C VAL A 26 -2.10 2.18 -2.59
N ARG A 27 -1.84 2.30 -3.90
CA ARG A 27 -2.56 1.52 -4.92
C ARG A 27 -2.32 0.02 -4.79
N ILE A 28 -1.08 -0.41 -4.54
CA ILE A 28 -0.75 -1.82 -4.34
C ILE A 28 -1.46 -2.37 -3.08
N ILE A 29 -1.48 -1.60 -1.99
CA ILE A 29 -2.18 -1.99 -0.76
C ILE A 29 -3.69 -2.12 -1.00
N ALA A 30 -4.29 -1.17 -1.74
CA ALA A 30 -5.70 -1.25 -2.10
C ALA A 30 -6.02 -2.53 -2.91
N GLU A 31 -5.12 -2.90 -3.82
CA GLU A 31 -5.25 -4.12 -4.61
C GLU A 31 -5.14 -5.39 -3.74
N ILE A 32 -4.21 -5.43 -2.78
CA ILE A 32 -4.10 -6.51 -1.78
C ILE A 32 -5.43 -6.66 -1.01
N ILE A 33 -5.99 -5.55 -0.52
CA ILE A 33 -7.26 -5.55 0.23
C ILE A 33 -8.39 -6.09 -0.65
N ARG A 34 -8.47 -5.62 -1.89
CA ARG A 34 -9.51 -6.00 -2.85
C ARG A 34 -9.47 -7.51 -3.13
N VAL A 35 -8.30 -8.05 -3.44
CA VAL A 35 -8.14 -9.47 -3.78
C VAL A 35 -8.36 -10.36 -2.55
N ARG A 36 -7.81 -9.98 -1.39
CA ARG A 36 -8.05 -10.72 -0.13
C ARG A 36 -9.54 -10.82 0.18
N LYS A 37 -10.26 -9.69 0.12
CA LYS A 37 -11.72 -9.64 0.35
C LYS A 37 -12.48 -10.43 -0.71
N GLY A 38 -12.08 -10.34 -1.98
CA GLY A 38 -12.68 -11.13 -3.07
C GLY A 38 -12.56 -12.64 -2.88
N LYS A 39 -11.53 -13.09 -2.16
CA LYS A 39 -11.35 -14.49 -1.75
C LYS A 39 -12.05 -14.87 -0.43
N GLY A 40 -12.81 -13.95 0.18
CA GLY A 40 -13.48 -14.18 1.47
C GLY A 40 -12.52 -14.32 2.66
N MET A 41 -11.25 -13.93 2.51
CA MET A 41 -10.23 -14.12 3.55
C MET A 41 -10.26 -13.01 4.58
N THR A 42 -10.16 -13.35 5.86
CA THR A 42 -9.90 -12.37 6.92
C THR A 42 -8.45 -11.89 6.87
N GLN A 43 -8.14 -10.80 7.59
CA GLN A 43 -6.74 -10.37 7.77
C GLN A 43 -5.92 -11.44 8.51
N GLY A 44 -6.54 -12.21 9.41
CA GLY A 44 -5.88 -13.30 10.12
C GLY A 44 -5.52 -14.46 9.19
N ASP A 45 -6.44 -14.84 8.30
CA ASP A 45 -6.18 -15.90 7.31
C ASP A 45 -5.05 -15.50 6.37
N PHE A 46 -5.04 -14.25 5.94
CA PHE A 46 -3.95 -13.76 5.11
C PHE A 46 -2.62 -13.69 5.87
N GLY A 47 -2.64 -13.26 7.13
CA GLY A 47 -1.46 -13.26 7.99
C GLY A 47 -0.82 -14.64 8.11
N LYS A 48 -1.63 -15.69 8.28
CA LYS A 48 -1.15 -17.09 8.32
C LYS A 48 -0.41 -17.48 7.04
N ILE A 49 -0.95 -17.12 5.87
CA ILE A 49 -0.32 -17.43 4.57
C ILE A 49 0.94 -16.57 4.34
N ALA A 50 0.91 -15.31 4.76
CA ALA A 50 2.01 -14.37 4.63
C ALA A 50 3.11 -14.54 5.68
N GLY A 51 2.92 -15.42 6.68
CA GLY A 51 3.87 -15.63 7.77
C GLY A 51 4.03 -14.41 8.69
N VAL A 52 3.00 -13.58 8.83
CA VAL A 52 3.00 -12.38 9.68
C VAL A 52 1.76 -12.31 10.56
N SER A 53 1.80 -11.52 11.64
CA SER A 53 0.65 -11.37 12.52
C SER A 53 -0.53 -10.67 11.83
N GLN A 54 -1.75 -10.95 12.30
CA GLN A 54 -2.95 -10.24 11.84
C GLN A 54 -2.82 -8.72 12.08
N ALA A 55 -2.23 -8.31 13.20
CA ALA A 55 -1.96 -6.90 13.49
C ALA A 55 -1.04 -6.26 12.46
N ARG A 56 -0.02 -6.99 11.96
CA ARG A 56 0.85 -6.51 10.90
C ARG A 56 0.10 -6.31 9.59
N ILE A 57 -0.80 -7.24 9.22
CA ILE A 57 -1.69 -7.07 8.06
C ILE A 57 -2.57 -5.83 8.24
N ALA A 58 -3.18 -5.64 9.42
CA ALA A 58 -4.01 -4.48 9.70
C ALA A 58 -3.23 -3.15 9.60
N GLN A 59 -1.98 -3.11 10.08
CA GLN A 59 -1.11 -1.93 9.94
C GLN A 59 -0.79 -1.61 8.47
N ILE A 60 -0.55 -2.65 7.66
CA ILE A 60 -0.28 -2.50 6.22
C ILE A 60 -1.52 -1.95 5.51
N GLU A 61 -2.69 -2.54 5.79
CA GLU A 61 -3.96 -2.14 5.16
C GLU A 61 -4.52 -0.81 5.67
N GLY A 62 -4.16 -0.40 6.89
CA GLY A 62 -4.62 0.83 7.54
C GLY A 62 -3.94 2.12 7.06
N GLY A 63 -3.11 2.07 6.02
CA GLY A 63 -2.50 3.25 5.40
C GLY A 63 -1.22 3.74 6.07
N VAL A 64 -1.26 4.10 7.37
CA VAL A 64 -0.09 4.70 8.07
C VAL A 64 1.09 3.72 8.15
N GLY A 65 0.86 2.46 8.53
CA GLY A 65 1.90 1.41 8.52
C GLY A 65 2.24 0.88 7.13
N GLY A 66 1.30 1.01 6.19
CA GLY A 66 1.45 0.61 4.79
C GLY A 66 2.52 1.41 4.04
N VAL A 67 2.63 2.71 4.31
CA VAL A 67 3.63 3.59 3.65
C VAL A 67 5.07 3.16 3.96
N HIS A 68 5.32 2.70 5.18
CA HIS A 68 6.63 2.21 5.63
C HIS A 68 6.94 0.78 5.19
N THR A 69 5.96 0.07 4.63
CA THR A 69 6.18 -1.27 4.09
C THR A 69 6.97 -1.19 2.78
N THR A 70 7.94 -2.07 2.59
CA THR A 70 8.78 -2.08 1.40
C THR A 70 7.99 -2.55 0.18
N LEU A 71 8.37 -2.10 -1.00
CA LEU A 71 7.73 -2.52 -2.25
C LEU A 71 7.83 -4.05 -2.43
N ASP A 72 8.99 -4.64 -2.16
CA ASP A 72 9.20 -6.10 -2.25
C ASP A 72 8.18 -6.89 -1.40
N THR A 73 7.96 -6.46 -0.15
CA THR A 73 6.97 -7.11 0.72
C THR A 73 5.56 -7.03 0.13
N LEU A 74 5.16 -5.87 -0.39
CA LEU A 74 3.84 -5.71 -1.00
C LEU A 74 3.68 -6.58 -2.26
N LEU A 75 4.71 -6.68 -3.10
CA LEU A 75 4.70 -7.53 -4.29
C LEU A 75 4.66 -9.03 -3.95
N ARG A 76 5.40 -9.46 -2.90
CA ARG A 76 5.30 -10.83 -2.37
C ARG A 76 3.90 -11.15 -1.87
N MET A 77 3.27 -10.21 -1.17
CA MET A 77 1.89 -10.35 -0.68
C MET A 77 0.89 -10.54 -1.84
N LEU A 78 1.02 -9.77 -2.92
CA LEU A 78 0.24 -9.98 -4.14
C LEU A 78 0.46 -11.38 -4.74
N LYS A 79 1.72 -11.83 -4.81
CA LYS A 79 2.05 -13.17 -5.30
C LYS A 79 1.41 -14.27 -4.46
N LEU A 80 1.40 -14.14 -3.13
CA LEU A 80 0.73 -15.09 -2.23
C LEU A 80 -0.79 -15.10 -2.40
N LEU A 81 -1.37 -13.97 -2.80
CA LEU A 81 -2.76 -13.87 -3.21
C LEU A 81 -3.01 -14.37 -4.64
N GLY A 82 -2.00 -14.92 -5.33
CA GLY A 82 -2.12 -15.43 -6.69
C GLY A 82 -2.28 -14.34 -7.75
N VAL A 83 -1.81 -13.12 -7.47
CA VAL A 83 -1.85 -12.00 -8.41
C VAL A 83 -0.52 -11.90 -9.13
N GLU A 84 -0.55 -12.06 -10.44
CA GLU A 84 0.58 -11.71 -11.30
C GLU A 84 0.66 -10.19 -11.49
N HIS A 85 1.86 -9.65 -11.53
CA HIS A 85 2.09 -8.22 -11.73
C HIS A 85 3.23 -8.00 -12.72
N ARG A 86 3.07 -6.95 -13.54
CA ARG A 86 4.08 -6.47 -14.48
C ARG A 86 4.54 -5.08 -14.04
N ILE A 87 5.85 -4.89 -13.90
CA ILE A 87 6.45 -3.59 -13.60
C ILE A 87 6.83 -2.93 -14.92
N THR A 88 6.39 -1.68 -15.11
CA THR A 88 6.73 -0.86 -16.27
C THR A 88 7.36 0.45 -15.82
N PHE A 89 8.39 0.91 -16.53
CA PHE A 89 9.05 2.18 -16.27
C PHE A 89 8.58 3.22 -17.27
N LYS A 90 8.20 4.41 -16.77
CA LYS A 90 7.89 5.57 -17.62
C LYS A 90 9.00 6.60 -17.44
N ARG A 91 9.62 7.04 -18.55
CA ARG A 91 10.51 8.21 -18.50
C ARG A 91 9.69 9.44 -18.17
N ARG A 92 10.14 10.21 -17.18
CA ARG A 92 9.63 11.56 -16.95
C ARG A 92 10.15 12.41 -18.11
N ALA A 93 9.27 13.13 -18.80
CA ALA A 93 9.71 14.13 -19.78
C ALA A 93 10.55 15.17 -19.03
N ALA A 94 11.68 15.56 -19.64
CA ALA A 94 12.55 16.61 -19.12
C ALA A 94 11.82 17.95 -19.05
#